data_AF-A0A4Y8SQC9-F1
#
_entry.id   AF-A0A4Y8SQC9-F1
#
_cell.length_a   1.000
_cell.length_b   1.000
_cell.length_c   1.000
_cell.angle_alpha   90.00
_cell.angle_beta   90.00
_cell.angle_gamma   90.00
#
_symmetry.space_group_name_H-M   'P 1'
#
loop_
_entity.id
_entity.type
_entity.pdbx_description
1 polymer ?
#
loop_
_entity_poly.entity_id
_entity_poly.type
_entity_poly.pdbx_seq_one_letter_code
_entity_poly.pdbx_strand_id
1 'polypeptide(L)'
;MRSLYRKYLHVSVGFEAFLEKDLIPNSSIFLTLEHVPPESLGGKGTILTCKKCNSESGRTLDAELLKYLEGIDFEQFLPNSKQSTPMTLNGKTINARINVEENGLINLHFDPNRSNPKIFAEVVNEIERAHSFDPDQITNLSGNIPRKKHDARIMEIALLRIAYLKLFQTFGYAALLNHGMLFIREQIANPNKDILERPQIMIADFPEGISIIKSPIEIQCFLVTFNLKTKSATRKFNVMLPGPSGVNIDIYKNYRSFVLGNHEKSNVPLAMEYLPEKKYVSNLNLAFGYHYYWQTFTKS
;
A
#
# COMPACT_ATOMS: atom_id res chain seq x y z
N MET A 1 1.31 -14.41 -28.62
CA MET A 1 0.69 -13.09 -28.31
C MET A 1 -0.80 -13.21 -27.99
N ARG A 2 -1.69 -13.67 -28.89
CA ARG A 2 -3.15 -13.78 -28.66
C ARG A 2 -3.62 -14.50 -27.36
N SER A 3 -2.83 -15.40 -26.77
CA SER A 3 -3.22 -16.08 -25.51
C SER A 3 -3.02 -15.25 -24.23
N LEU A 4 -2.14 -14.24 -24.24
CA LEU A 4 -1.96 -13.31 -23.12
C LEU A 4 -3.17 -12.38 -22.95
N TYR A 5 -3.84 -12.04 -24.06
CA TYR A 5 -5.02 -11.15 -24.11
C TYR A 5 -6.23 -11.69 -23.37
N ARG A 6 -6.42 -13.02 -23.33
CA ARG A 6 -7.53 -13.62 -22.57
C ARG A 6 -7.24 -13.69 -21.06
N LYS A 7 -5.99 -13.47 -20.65
CA LYS A 7 -5.55 -13.74 -19.29
C LYS A 7 -5.46 -12.47 -18.42
N TYR A 8 -5.27 -11.29 -19.02
CA TYR A 8 -5.03 -10.05 -18.28
C TYR A 8 -5.88 -8.87 -18.78
N LEU A 9 -6.43 -8.11 -17.83
CA LEU A 9 -7.18 -6.87 -18.05
C LEU A 9 -6.24 -5.67 -18.20
N HIS A 10 -6.64 -4.64 -18.95
CA HIS A 10 -5.84 -3.43 -19.16
C HIS A 10 -6.43 -2.25 -18.36
N VAL A 11 -5.65 -1.59 -17.50
CA VAL A 11 -6.11 -0.46 -16.68
C VAL A 11 -5.27 0.80 -16.89
N SER A 12 -5.95 1.88 -17.25
CA SER A 12 -5.30 3.18 -17.37
C SER A 12 -5.28 3.86 -16.00
N VAL A 13 -4.14 3.87 -15.34
CA VAL A 13 -3.91 4.76 -14.20
C VAL A 13 -3.66 6.20 -14.69
N GLY A 14 -3.03 6.36 -15.86
CA GLY A 14 -2.60 7.65 -16.43
C GLY A 14 -3.56 8.32 -17.42
N PHE A 15 -4.87 8.03 -17.37
CA PHE A 15 -5.91 8.62 -18.26
C PHE A 15 -5.79 8.34 -19.76
N GLU A 16 -4.71 7.72 -20.24
CA GLU A 16 -4.52 7.32 -21.63
C GLU A 16 -5.35 6.08 -22.00
N ALA A 17 -5.89 6.04 -23.22
CA ALA A 17 -6.52 4.85 -23.79
C ALA A 17 -5.44 3.90 -24.33
N PHE A 18 -5.66 2.59 -24.20
CA PHE A 18 -4.74 1.59 -24.71
C PHE A 18 -5.30 0.85 -25.92
N LEU A 19 -4.42 0.62 -26.86
CA LEU A 19 -4.66 -0.09 -28.10
C LEU A 19 -3.78 -1.34 -28.16
N GLU A 20 -4.12 -2.27 -29.06
CA GLU A 20 -3.36 -3.51 -29.22
C GLU A 20 -1.88 -3.26 -29.57
N LYS A 21 -1.59 -2.19 -30.33
CA LYS A 21 -0.23 -1.77 -30.65
C LYS A 21 0.62 -1.42 -29.41
N ASP A 22 -0.02 -1.08 -28.29
CA ASP A 22 0.67 -0.67 -27.07
C ASP A 22 1.26 -1.87 -26.30
N LEU A 23 0.96 -3.10 -26.74
CA LEU A 23 1.59 -4.33 -26.25
C LEU A 23 2.97 -4.57 -26.87
N ILE A 24 3.34 -3.84 -27.92
CA ILE A 24 4.61 -3.98 -28.60
C ILE A 24 5.69 -3.23 -27.80
N PRO A 25 6.82 -3.87 -27.46
CA PRO A 25 7.96 -3.19 -26.85
C PRO A 25 8.37 -1.95 -27.66
N ASN A 26 8.65 -0.85 -26.95
CA ASN A 26 9.01 0.47 -27.51
C ASN A 26 7.86 1.31 -28.09
N SER A 27 6.60 0.90 -27.91
CA SER A 27 5.48 1.84 -28.08
C SER A 27 5.58 2.98 -27.05
N SER A 28 5.02 4.14 -27.36
CA SER A 28 5.00 5.29 -26.44
C SER A 28 4.26 4.99 -25.12
N ILE A 29 3.37 3.99 -25.12
CA ILE A 29 2.52 3.60 -23.99
C ILE A 29 2.69 2.10 -23.71
N PHE A 30 3.93 1.60 -23.75
CA PHE A 30 4.21 0.17 -23.58
C PHE A 30 3.60 -0.38 -22.28
N LEU A 31 2.80 -1.44 -22.38
CA LEU A 31 2.14 -2.07 -21.24
C LEU A 31 3.03 -3.10 -20.54
N THR A 32 2.92 -3.18 -19.22
CA THR A 32 3.63 -4.13 -18.37
C THR A 32 2.70 -4.81 -17.39
N LEU A 33 3.09 -5.99 -16.91
CA LEU A 33 2.38 -6.70 -15.86
C LEU A 33 2.52 -5.96 -14.52
N GLU A 34 1.37 -5.64 -13.92
CA GLU A 34 1.23 -4.97 -12.64
C GLU A 34 0.94 -5.99 -11.55
N HIS A 35 1.68 -5.89 -10.44
CA HIS A 35 1.45 -6.70 -9.27
C HIS A 35 0.42 -6.01 -8.36
N VAL A 36 -0.66 -6.71 -8.01
CA VAL A 36 -1.70 -6.16 -7.12
C VAL A 36 -1.98 -7.12 -5.95
N PRO A 37 -1.62 -6.77 -4.71
CA PRO A 37 -0.71 -5.67 -4.30
C PRO A 37 0.70 -5.77 -4.92
N PRO A 38 1.64 -4.85 -4.64
CA PRO A 38 3.01 -4.96 -5.12
C PRO A 38 3.65 -6.29 -4.72
N GLU A 39 4.54 -6.82 -5.57
CA GLU A 39 5.21 -8.11 -5.33
C GLU A 39 5.97 -8.12 -3.99
N SER A 40 6.65 -7.02 -3.67
CA SER A 40 7.37 -6.84 -2.41
C SER A 40 6.47 -6.90 -1.16
N LEU A 41 5.16 -6.80 -1.35
CA LEU A 41 4.13 -6.90 -0.31
C LEU A 41 3.26 -8.15 -0.48
N GLY A 42 3.74 -9.14 -1.23
CA GLY A 42 3.13 -10.46 -1.37
C GLY A 42 2.06 -10.58 -2.46
N GLY A 43 1.92 -9.57 -3.32
CA GLY A 43 0.97 -9.66 -4.43
C GLY A 43 1.53 -10.32 -5.69
N LYS A 44 0.69 -10.40 -6.72
CA LYS A 44 0.96 -11.17 -7.95
C LYS A 44 0.58 -10.34 -9.17
N GLY A 45 1.25 -10.62 -10.29
CA GLY A 45 0.96 -10.00 -11.57
C GLY A 45 -0.43 -10.40 -12.09
N THR A 46 -1.40 -9.49 -12.05
CA THR A 46 -2.81 -9.80 -12.36
C THR A 46 -3.45 -8.90 -13.41
N ILE A 47 -2.88 -7.74 -13.70
CA ILE A 47 -3.41 -6.77 -14.67
C ILE A 47 -2.27 -6.13 -15.47
N LEU A 48 -2.59 -5.53 -16.62
CA LEU A 48 -1.66 -4.75 -17.43
C LEU A 48 -1.86 -3.24 -17.18
N THR A 49 -0.78 -2.54 -16.87
CA THR A 49 -0.72 -1.07 -16.72
C THR A 49 0.35 -0.50 -17.63
N CYS A 50 0.31 0.81 -17.88
CA CYS A 50 1.38 1.49 -18.62
C CYS A 50 2.72 1.35 -17.86
N LYS A 51 3.82 1.05 -18.57
CA LYS A 51 5.15 0.84 -17.97
C LYS A 51 5.60 2.00 -17.12
N LYS A 52 5.38 3.23 -17.60
CA LYS A 52 5.70 4.47 -16.88
C LYS A 52 4.91 4.54 -15.57
N CYS A 53 3.60 4.33 -15.65
CA CYS A 53 2.67 4.34 -14.51
C CYS A 53 3.10 3.33 -13.45
N ASN A 54 3.38 2.10 -13.86
CA ASN A 54 3.82 1.00 -13.00
C ASN A 54 5.16 1.34 -12.33
N SER A 55 6.16 1.72 -13.13
CA SER A 55 7.52 1.99 -12.63
C SER A 55 7.57 3.20 -11.69
N GLU A 56 6.84 4.26 -12.02
CA GLU A 56 6.77 5.47 -11.21
C GLU A 56 6.07 5.20 -9.88
N SER A 57 4.87 4.59 -9.92
CA SER A 57 4.14 4.20 -8.71
C SER A 57 4.93 3.23 -7.84
N GLY A 58 5.64 2.28 -8.45
CA GLY A 58 6.51 1.34 -7.75
C GLY A 58 7.61 2.05 -6.96
N ARG A 59 8.23 3.07 -7.55
CA ARG A 59 9.32 3.84 -6.93
C ARG A 59 8.84 4.80 -5.85
N THR A 60 7.64 5.38 -6.00
CA THR A 60 7.17 6.47 -5.12
C THR A 60 6.12 6.05 -4.10
N LEU A 61 5.18 5.16 -4.47
CA LEU A 61 4.11 4.71 -3.60
C LEU A 61 4.45 3.37 -2.96
N ASP A 62 4.75 2.35 -3.77
CA ASP A 62 4.91 0.98 -3.28
C ASP A 62 6.16 0.85 -2.41
N ALA A 63 7.27 1.49 -2.80
CA ALA A 63 8.50 1.53 -2.03
C ALA A 63 8.34 2.27 -0.68
N GLU A 64 7.58 3.36 -0.63
CA GLU A 64 7.32 4.05 0.64
C GLU A 64 6.37 3.26 1.54
N LEU A 65 5.36 2.60 0.95
CA LEU A 65 4.46 1.69 1.67
C LEU A 65 5.22 0.53 2.31
N LEU A 66 6.12 -0.10 1.58
CA LEU A 66 6.98 -1.16 2.13
C LEU A 66 7.83 -0.65 3.30
N LYS A 67 8.54 0.48 3.12
CA LYS A 67 9.41 1.04 4.17
C LYS A 67 8.64 1.36 5.44
N TYR A 68 7.41 1.88 5.32
CA TYR A 68 6.57 2.16 6.47
C TYR A 68 6.15 0.89 7.21
N LEU A 69 5.71 -0.14 6.49
CA LEU A 69 5.31 -1.41 7.12
C LEU A 69 6.48 -2.13 7.77
N GLU A 70 7.65 -2.16 7.12
CA GLU A 70 8.90 -2.66 7.71
C GLU A 70 9.34 -1.83 8.92
N GLY A 71 9.11 -0.51 8.90
CA GLY A 71 9.34 0.38 10.03
C GLY A 71 8.47 0.03 11.23
N ILE A 72 7.17 -0.20 11.02
CA ILE A 72 6.26 -0.68 12.07
C ILE A 72 6.69 -2.05 12.60
N ASP A 73 7.06 -2.98 11.71
CA ASP A 73 7.55 -4.30 12.11
C ASP A 73 8.74 -4.19 13.06
N PHE A 74 9.68 -3.31 12.73
CA PHE A 74 10.87 -3.08 13.54
C PHE A 74 10.55 -2.37 14.86
N GLU A 75 9.70 -1.33 14.86
CA GLU A 75 9.27 -0.64 16.08
C GLU A 75 8.56 -1.57 17.07
N GLN A 76 7.90 -2.61 16.56
CA GLN A 76 7.24 -3.65 17.35
C GLN A 76 8.18 -4.82 17.71
N PHE A 77 9.45 -4.75 17.33
CA PHE A 77 10.44 -5.83 17.50
C PHE A 77 9.95 -7.18 16.96
N LEU A 78 9.25 -7.18 15.83
CA LEU A 78 8.78 -8.42 15.23
C LEU A 78 9.95 -9.24 14.67
N PRO A 79 9.89 -10.57 14.74
CA PRO A 79 10.84 -11.47 14.08
C PRO A 79 11.09 -11.09 12.61
N ASN A 80 12.33 -11.23 12.15
CA ASN A 80 12.78 -10.92 10.79
C ASN A 80 12.66 -9.43 10.37
N SER A 81 12.42 -8.53 11.33
CA SER A 81 12.38 -7.09 11.08
C SER A 81 13.79 -6.50 11.12
N LYS A 82 13.98 -5.38 10.43
CA LYS A 82 15.28 -4.72 10.35
C LYS A 82 15.16 -3.21 10.15
N GLN A 83 16.13 -2.47 10.68
CA GLN A 83 16.23 -1.04 10.47
C GLN A 83 17.68 -0.62 10.25
N SER A 84 17.90 0.20 9.21
CA SER A 84 19.19 0.86 9.02
C SER A 84 19.22 2.12 9.87
N THR A 85 20.28 2.29 10.65
CA THR A 85 20.48 3.47 11.49
C THR A 85 21.93 3.92 11.44
N PRO A 86 22.21 5.23 11.39
CA PRO A 86 23.53 5.71 11.74
C PRO A 86 23.80 5.41 13.22
N MET A 87 25.03 5.04 13.53
CA MET A 87 25.54 4.89 14.89
C MET A 87 26.79 5.73 15.05
N THR A 88 26.89 6.41 16.18
CA THR A 88 28.04 7.22 16.53
C THR A 88 28.77 6.57 17.69
N LEU A 89 30.05 6.31 17.50
CA LEU A 89 30.99 5.87 18.54
C LEU A 89 32.10 6.92 18.62
N ASN A 90 32.34 7.51 19.79
CA ASN A 90 33.42 8.49 19.99
C ASN A 90 33.43 9.65 18.96
N GLY A 91 32.24 10.13 18.58
CA GLY A 91 32.08 11.19 17.56
C GLY A 91 32.22 10.74 16.11
N LYS A 92 32.49 9.46 15.85
CA LYS A 92 32.59 8.86 14.52
C LYS A 92 31.30 8.17 14.15
N THR A 93 30.66 8.61 13.06
CA THR A 93 29.40 8.01 12.58
C THR A 93 29.65 6.97 11.51
N ILE A 94 29.11 5.77 11.73
CA ILE A 94 29.05 4.67 10.76
C ILE A 94 27.61 4.24 10.53
N ASN A 95 27.33 3.66 9.38
CA ASN A 95 26.02 3.08 9.11
C ASN A 95 25.96 1.67 9.67
N ALA A 96 24.88 1.37 10.39
CA ALA A 96 24.60 0.06 10.94
C ALA A 96 23.20 -0.41 10.53
N ARG A 97 22.96 -1.70 10.72
CA ARG A 97 21.67 -2.35 10.57
C ARG A 97 21.38 -3.14 11.83
N ILE A 98 20.25 -2.85 12.45
CA ILE A 98 19.71 -3.62 13.57
C ILE A 98 18.74 -4.63 12.96
N ASN A 99 18.92 -5.91 13.28
CA ASN A 99 18.02 -7.00 12.88
C ASN A 99 17.40 -7.61 14.14
N VAL A 100 16.11 -7.94 14.08
CA VAL A 100 15.45 -8.79 15.07
C VAL A 100 15.34 -10.17 14.45
N GLU A 101 16.06 -11.14 15.01
CA GLU A 101 16.08 -12.52 14.53
C GLU A 101 14.79 -13.26 14.92
N GLU A 102 14.62 -14.46 14.36
CA GLU A 102 13.44 -15.30 14.62
C GLU A 102 13.27 -15.67 16.10
N ASN A 103 14.38 -15.85 16.83
CA ASN A 103 14.39 -16.14 18.26
C ASN A 103 14.31 -14.90 19.17
N GLY A 104 14.10 -13.71 18.60
CA GLY A 104 14.02 -12.45 19.33
C GLY A 104 15.38 -11.83 19.69
N LEU A 105 16.50 -12.45 19.31
CA LEU A 105 17.81 -11.82 19.47
C LEU A 105 17.94 -10.59 18.56
N ILE A 106 18.49 -9.52 19.11
CA ILE A 106 18.75 -8.28 18.39
C ILE A 106 20.22 -8.27 17.97
N ASN A 107 20.47 -8.35 16.67
CA ASN A 107 21.80 -8.31 16.09
C ASN A 107 22.10 -6.92 15.53
N LEU A 108 23.25 -6.38 15.91
CA LEU A 108 23.78 -5.14 15.36
C LEU A 108 24.88 -5.46 14.33
N HIS A 109 24.64 -5.09 13.07
CA HIS A 109 25.61 -5.24 11.99
C HIS A 109 26.09 -3.89 11.48
N PHE A 110 27.39 -3.61 11.61
CA PHE A 110 27.99 -2.45 10.95
C PHE A 110 28.11 -2.69 9.44
N ASP A 111 27.78 -1.68 8.63
CA ASP A 111 27.68 -1.78 7.16
C ASP A 111 28.85 -1.01 6.51
N PRO A 112 29.97 -1.67 6.15
CA PRO A 112 31.14 -1.01 5.60
C PRO A 112 30.86 -0.36 4.24
N ASN A 113 29.99 -0.96 3.43
CA ASN A 113 29.65 -0.48 2.09
C ASN A 113 28.85 0.83 2.11
N ARG A 114 28.15 1.09 3.21
CA ARG A 114 27.40 2.34 3.42
C ARG A 114 28.11 3.32 4.33
N SER A 115 29.26 2.98 4.86
CA SER A 115 30.04 3.83 5.76
C SER A 115 31.21 4.48 5.01
N ASN A 116 31.77 5.55 5.56
CA ASN A 116 33.06 6.05 5.07
C ASN A 116 34.13 4.99 5.41
N PRO A 117 34.90 4.47 4.43
CA PRO A 117 35.83 3.36 4.68
C PRO A 117 36.92 3.68 5.71
N LYS A 118 37.43 4.93 5.74
CA LYS A 118 38.47 5.35 6.69
C LYS A 118 37.90 5.40 8.11
N ILE A 119 36.75 6.04 8.28
CA ILE A 119 36.06 6.14 9.57
C ILE A 119 35.66 4.76 10.08
N PHE A 120 35.16 3.88 9.20
CA PHE A 120 34.80 2.52 9.55
C PHE A 120 36.01 1.72 10.08
N ALA A 121 37.14 1.78 9.39
CA ALA A 121 38.36 1.09 9.82
C ALA A 121 38.85 1.60 11.19
N GLU A 122 38.77 2.92 11.43
CA GLU A 122 39.12 3.50 12.73
C GLU A 122 38.20 3.00 13.85
N VAL A 123 36.88 2.95 13.62
CA VAL A 123 35.89 2.45 14.58
C VAL A 123 36.11 0.97 14.89
N VAL A 124 36.35 0.13 13.87
CA VAL A 124 36.65 -1.29 14.07
C VAL A 124 37.93 -1.47 14.92
N ASN A 125 39.00 -0.73 14.59
CA ASN A 125 40.24 -0.77 15.36
C ASN A 125 40.08 -0.29 16.81
N GLU A 126 39.16 0.63 17.09
CA GLU A 126 38.81 1.05 18.45
C GLU A 126 38.11 -0.06 19.23
N ILE A 127 37.15 -0.74 18.60
CA ILE A 127 36.43 -1.87 19.21
C ILE A 127 37.37 -3.06 19.47
N GLU A 128 38.25 -3.41 18.52
CA GLU A 128 39.20 -4.51 18.67
C GLU A 128 40.21 -4.27 19.79
N ARG A 129 40.69 -3.02 19.95
CA ARG A 129 41.64 -2.62 21.01
C ARG A 129 41.03 -2.61 22.41
N ALA A 130 39.71 -2.49 22.54
CA ALA A 130 39.05 -2.55 23.83
C ALA A 130 39.11 -3.96 24.47
N HIS A 131 39.48 -5.00 23.71
CA HIS A 131 39.71 -6.40 24.12
C HIS A 131 38.57 -7.13 24.87
N SER A 132 37.52 -6.41 25.26
CA SER A 132 36.31 -6.89 25.91
C SER A 132 35.23 -5.81 25.70
N PHE A 133 33.99 -6.23 25.42
CA PHE A 133 32.81 -5.36 25.56
C PHE A 133 32.57 -5.12 27.06
N ASP A 134 33.46 -4.34 27.67
CA ASP A 134 33.23 -3.79 29.01
C ASP A 134 32.26 -2.61 28.83
N PRO A 135 31.01 -2.71 29.32
CA PRO A 135 30.02 -1.64 29.20
C PRO A 135 30.51 -0.30 29.75
N ASP A 136 31.47 -0.34 30.70
CA ASP A 136 32.04 0.84 31.33
C ASP A 136 33.12 1.52 30.48
N GLN A 137 33.71 0.84 29.49
CA GLN A 137 34.72 1.40 28.57
C GLN A 137 34.12 1.99 27.29
N ILE A 138 32.94 1.53 26.86
CA ILE A 138 32.20 2.14 25.76
C ILE A 138 31.38 3.31 26.29
N THR A 139 32.09 4.37 26.69
CA THR A 139 31.45 5.65 26.95
C THR A 139 31.08 6.26 25.59
N ASN A 140 29.78 6.49 25.35
CA ASN A 140 29.23 7.21 24.17
C ASN A 140 28.89 6.41 22.90
N LEU A 141 28.58 5.10 22.96
CA LEU A 141 27.84 4.49 21.86
C LEU A 141 26.41 5.04 21.85
N SER A 142 26.08 5.80 20.81
CA SER A 142 24.74 6.35 20.64
C SER A 142 24.26 6.12 19.21
N GLY A 143 23.04 5.62 19.09
CA GLY A 143 22.35 5.50 17.82
C GLY A 143 21.01 6.20 17.96
N ASN A 144 20.78 7.23 17.15
CA ASN A 144 19.44 7.74 17.01
C ASN A 144 18.77 6.91 15.94
N ILE A 145 17.93 5.95 16.32
CA ILE A 145 17.08 5.22 15.38
C ILE A 145 16.10 6.27 14.84
N PRO A 146 16.26 6.75 13.60
CA PRO A 146 15.40 7.79 13.12
C PRO A 146 14.00 7.17 13.00
N ARG A 147 13.06 7.63 13.85
CA ARG A 147 11.62 7.51 13.59
C ARG A 147 11.37 8.31 12.33
N LYS A 148 11.62 7.70 11.17
CA LYS A 148 11.44 8.37 9.90
C LYS A 148 9.96 8.73 9.86
N LYS A 149 9.67 10.02 9.83
CA LYS A 149 8.29 10.50 9.74
C LYS A 149 7.81 10.12 8.35
N HIS A 150 7.24 8.93 8.23
CA HIS A 150 6.68 8.46 6.98
C HIS A 150 5.52 9.38 6.62
N ASP A 151 5.44 9.74 5.35
CA ASP A 151 4.35 10.58 4.87
C ASP A 151 3.07 9.75 4.86
N ALA A 152 2.27 9.90 5.92
CA ALA A 152 0.99 9.20 6.08
C ALA A 152 0.07 9.40 4.86
N ARG A 153 0.19 10.52 4.14
CA ARG A 153 -0.60 10.75 2.94
C ARG A 153 -0.16 9.82 1.80
N ILE A 154 1.14 9.69 1.58
CA ILE A 154 1.68 8.75 0.56
C ILE A 154 1.25 7.32 0.87
N MET A 155 1.23 6.95 2.15
CA MET A 155 0.74 5.65 2.61
C MET A 155 -0.72 5.41 2.27
N GLU A 156 -1.59 6.36 2.61
CA GLU A 156 -3.03 6.33 2.31
C GLU A 156 -3.26 6.21 0.79
N ILE A 157 -2.49 6.93 -0.02
CA ILE A 157 -2.61 6.90 -1.49
C ILE A 157 -2.10 5.59 -2.08
N ALA A 158 -1.02 5.01 -1.54
CA ALA A 158 -0.55 3.69 -1.97
C ALA A 158 -1.60 2.60 -1.70
N LEU A 159 -2.25 2.63 -0.53
CA LEU A 159 -3.36 1.73 -0.19
C LEU A 159 -4.58 1.98 -1.08
N LEU A 160 -4.90 3.25 -1.38
CA LEU A 160 -5.95 3.63 -2.31
C LEU A 160 -5.71 3.06 -3.71
N ARG A 161 -4.47 3.13 -4.21
CA ARG A 161 -4.09 2.55 -5.49
C ARG A 161 -4.33 1.05 -5.51
N ILE A 162 -3.89 0.32 -4.48
CA ILE A 162 -4.08 -1.13 -4.39
C ILE A 162 -5.57 -1.48 -4.41
N ALA A 163 -6.38 -0.76 -3.64
CA ALA A 163 -7.83 -0.93 -3.60
C ALA A 163 -8.47 -0.69 -4.97
N TYR A 164 -8.11 0.40 -5.64
CA TYR A 164 -8.59 0.75 -6.98
C TYR A 164 -8.26 -0.35 -7.99
N LEU A 165 -7.00 -0.83 -7.99
CA LEU A 165 -6.56 -1.88 -8.90
C LEU A 165 -7.25 -3.23 -8.62
N LYS A 166 -7.52 -3.58 -7.36
CA LYS A 166 -8.31 -4.78 -7.00
C LYS A 166 -9.76 -4.67 -7.45
N LEU A 167 -10.38 -3.50 -7.29
CA LEU A 167 -11.73 -3.25 -7.79
C LEU A 167 -11.77 -3.37 -9.33
N PHE A 168 -10.79 -2.79 -10.01
CA PHE A 168 -10.65 -2.89 -11.45
C PHE A 168 -10.38 -4.33 -11.92
N GLN A 169 -9.53 -5.08 -11.23
CA GLN A 169 -9.28 -6.50 -11.55
C GLN A 169 -10.59 -7.30 -11.49
N THR A 170 -11.48 -6.96 -10.56
CA THR A 170 -12.78 -7.60 -10.41
C THR A 170 -13.75 -7.17 -11.51
N PHE A 171 -13.97 -5.87 -11.71
CA PHE A 171 -15.06 -5.36 -12.55
C PHE A 171 -14.66 -4.83 -13.93
N GLY A 172 -13.36 -4.73 -14.20
CA GLY A 172 -12.81 -4.15 -15.42
C GLY A 172 -13.27 -2.72 -15.65
N TYR A 173 -13.55 -2.40 -16.92
CA TYR A 173 -13.91 -1.05 -17.35
C TYR A 173 -15.22 -0.53 -16.74
N ALA A 174 -16.11 -1.39 -16.22
CA ALA A 174 -17.30 -0.92 -15.52
C ALA A 174 -16.95 -0.08 -14.28
N ALA A 175 -15.87 -0.42 -13.56
CA ALA A 175 -15.38 0.38 -12.45
C ALA A 175 -14.78 1.72 -12.93
N LEU A 176 -14.20 1.77 -14.14
CA LEU A 176 -13.60 2.98 -14.71
C LEU A 176 -14.65 4.06 -15.04
N LEU A 177 -15.86 3.65 -15.41
CA LEU A 177 -16.94 4.55 -15.81
C LEU A 177 -17.60 5.27 -14.62
N ASN A 178 -17.26 4.92 -13.38
CA ASN A 178 -17.71 5.67 -12.22
C ASN A 178 -17.00 7.03 -12.14
N HIS A 179 -17.78 8.12 -12.11
CA HIS A 179 -17.24 9.48 -11.96
C HIS A 179 -16.34 9.63 -10.73
N GLY A 180 -16.69 9.02 -9.60
CA GLY A 180 -15.87 9.07 -8.38
C GLY A 180 -14.47 8.49 -8.59
N MET A 181 -14.36 7.45 -9.42
CA MET A 181 -13.08 6.81 -9.73
C MET A 181 -12.16 7.70 -10.57
N LEU A 182 -12.68 8.75 -11.21
CA LEU A 182 -11.83 9.74 -11.89
C LEU A 182 -10.97 10.49 -10.87
N PHE A 183 -11.56 10.98 -9.77
CA PHE A 183 -10.81 11.67 -8.73
C PHE A 183 -9.83 10.75 -7.99
N ILE A 184 -10.18 9.48 -7.81
CA ILE A 184 -9.29 8.44 -7.26
C ILE A 184 -8.05 8.29 -8.13
N ARG A 185 -8.23 8.13 -9.46
CA ARG A 185 -7.12 8.02 -10.41
C ARG A 185 -6.29 9.29 -10.46
N GLU A 186 -6.92 10.46 -10.41
CA GLU A 186 -6.22 11.74 -10.42
C GLU A 186 -5.33 11.88 -9.19
N GLN A 187 -5.83 11.50 -8.01
CA GLN A 187 -5.08 11.50 -6.77
C GLN A 187 -3.92 10.51 -6.78
N ILE A 188 -4.11 9.30 -7.34
CA ILE A 188 -3.05 8.29 -7.49
C ILE A 188 -1.96 8.80 -8.44
N ALA A 189 -2.34 9.44 -9.55
CA ALA A 189 -1.41 9.99 -10.53
C ALA A 189 -0.67 11.23 -10.00
N ASN A 190 -1.24 11.93 -9.02
CA ASN A 190 -0.67 13.14 -8.43
C ASN A 190 -0.61 13.03 -6.90
N PRO A 191 0.22 12.14 -6.33
CA PRO A 191 0.13 11.79 -4.91
C PRO A 191 0.42 12.97 -3.96
N ASN A 192 1.19 13.95 -4.41
CA ASN A 192 1.53 15.15 -3.63
C ASN A 192 0.47 16.25 -3.69
N LYS A 193 -0.58 16.11 -4.52
CA LYS A 193 -1.68 17.08 -4.60
C LYS A 193 -2.81 16.69 -3.66
N ASP A 194 -3.53 17.69 -3.15
CA ASP A 194 -4.75 17.52 -2.35
C ASP A 194 -6.00 17.52 -3.26
N ILE A 195 -6.21 16.43 -4.01
CA ILE A 195 -7.39 16.27 -4.88
C ILE A 195 -8.55 15.66 -4.10
N LEU A 196 -8.26 14.65 -3.27
CA LEU A 196 -9.21 14.01 -2.39
C LEU A 196 -9.01 14.44 -0.94
N GLU A 197 -10.12 14.58 -0.23
CA GLU A 197 -10.11 14.46 1.22
C GLU A 197 -9.60 13.06 1.59
N ARG A 198 -8.77 12.98 2.64
CA ARG A 198 -7.91 11.82 2.92
C ARG A 198 -8.63 10.47 2.72
N PRO A 199 -8.01 9.52 1.99
CA PRO A 199 -8.55 8.17 1.84
C PRO A 199 -8.83 7.53 3.20
N GLN A 200 -10.04 6.99 3.37
CA GLN A 200 -10.45 6.40 4.64
C GLN A 200 -10.13 4.91 4.67
N ILE A 201 -9.31 4.52 5.67
CA ILE A 201 -8.90 3.15 5.94
C ILE A 201 -9.58 2.72 7.24
N MET A 202 -10.43 1.70 7.17
CA MET A 202 -11.12 1.19 8.36
C MET A 202 -10.29 0.13 9.08
N ILE A 203 -10.18 0.27 10.40
CA ILE A 203 -9.51 -0.69 11.29
C ILE A 203 -10.59 -1.63 11.84
N ALA A 204 -10.89 -2.68 11.10
CA ALA A 204 -11.82 -3.73 11.50
C ALA A 204 -11.51 -5.04 10.77
N ASP A 205 -11.97 -6.16 11.32
CA ASP A 205 -11.74 -7.48 10.74
C ASP A 205 -12.85 -7.84 9.75
N PHE A 206 -12.62 -7.54 8.46
CA PHE A 206 -13.52 -7.93 7.38
C PHE A 206 -12.95 -9.10 6.55
N PRO A 207 -13.79 -9.91 5.88
CA PRO A 207 -13.32 -10.90 4.91
C PRO A 207 -12.53 -10.24 3.77
N GLU A 208 -11.49 -10.91 3.27
CA GLU A 208 -10.76 -10.45 2.08
C GLU A 208 -11.70 -10.46 0.86
N GLY A 209 -11.59 -9.44 0.00
CA GLY A 209 -12.42 -9.30 -1.19
C GLY A 209 -13.06 -7.91 -1.28
N ILE A 210 -14.22 -7.85 -1.94
CA ILE A 210 -14.96 -6.62 -2.13
C ILE A 210 -16.32 -6.77 -1.47
N SER A 211 -16.65 -5.81 -0.61
CA SER A 211 -17.96 -5.68 0.01
C SER A 211 -18.61 -4.36 -0.37
N ILE A 212 -19.92 -4.25 -0.15
CA ILE A 212 -20.66 -2.99 -0.23
C ILE A 212 -21.15 -2.65 1.18
N ILE A 213 -20.78 -1.47 1.68
CA ILE A 213 -21.42 -0.90 2.86
C ILE A 213 -22.74 -0.31 2.38
N LYS A 214 -23.87 -0.84 2.87
CA LYS A 214 -25.23 -0.45 2.47
C LYS A 214 -25.78 0.68 3.33
N SER A 215 -25.51 0.61 4.63
CA SER A 215 -26.00 1.53 5.65
C SER A 215 -24.91 1.76 6.71
N PRO A 216 -24.75 2.99 7.23
CA PRO A 216 -25.54 4.20 6.92
C PRO A 216 -25.34 4.72 5.49
N ILE A 217 -26.38 5.34 4.93
CA ILE A 217 -26.40 5.78 3.52
C ILE A 217 -25.27 6.78 3.26
N GLU A 218 -24.94 7.60 4.25
CA GLU A 218 -23.93 8.66 4.23
C GLU A 218 -22.51 8.13 3.98
N ILE A 219 -22.25 6.85 4.27
CA ILE A 219 -20.96 6.20 4.04
C ILE A 219 -21.08 4.98 3.12
N GLN A 220 -22.18 4.91 2.36
CA GLN A 220 -22.42 3.84 1.39
C GLN A 220 -21.31 3.83 0.33
N CYS A 221 -20.54 2.75 0.27
CA CYS A 221 -19.34 2.66 -0.56
C CYS A 221 -18.98 1.20 -0.88
N PHE A 222 -18.04 1.01 -1.81
CA PHE A 222 -17.31 -0.25 -1.90
C PHE A 222 -16.25 -0.28 -0.80
N LEU A 223 -16.14 -1.41 -0.12
CA LEU A 223 -15.05 -1.69 0.80
C LEU A 223 -14.16 -2.76 0.19
N VAL A 224 -12.92 -2.40 -0.10
CA VAL A 224 -11.94 -3.34 -0.66
C VAL A 224 -11.00 -3.78 0.46
N THR A 225 -11.08 -5.06 0.81
CA THR A 225 -10.27 -5.66 1.87
C THR A 225 -9.18 -6.53 1.27
N PHE A 226 -7.95 -6.34 1.73
CA PHE A 226 -6.80 -7.12 1.26
C PHE A 226 -5.69 -7.22 2.30
N ASN A 227 -4.85 -8.23 2.14
CA ASN A 227 -3.69 -8.45 2.97
C ASN A 227 -2.41 -7.94 2.29
N LEU A 228 -1.53 -7.29 3.06
CA LEU A 228 -0.16 -6.98 2.69
C LEU A 228 0.79 -7.79 3.58
N LYS A 229 1.85 -8.31 2.98
CA LYS A 229 2.81 -9.21 3.65
C LYS A 229 4.20 -8.61 3.61
N THR A 230 4.79 -8.39 4.78
CA THR A 230 6.24 -8.20 4.92
C THR A 230 6.88 -9.54 5.28
N LYS A 231 8.19 -9.53 5.56
CA LYS A 231 8.87 -10.72 6.10
C LYS A 231 8.45 -11.05 7.53
N SER A 232 7.94 -10.06 8.26
CA SER A 232 7.65 -10.16 9.69
C SER A 232 6.17 -10.34 9.99
N ALA A 233 5.29 -9.79 9.17
CA ALA A 233 3.86 -9.77 9.45
C ALA A 233 2.98 -9.78 8.20
N THR A 234 1.75 -10.24 8.39
CA THR A 234 0.64 -10.02 7.46
C THR A 234 -0.32 -9.01 8.09
N ARG A 235 -0.64 -7.94 7.37
CA ARG A 235 -1.58 -6.90 7.82
C ARG A 235 -2.75 -6.80 6.85
N LYS A 236 -3.95 -6.71 7.41
CA LYS A 236 -5.20 -6.52 6.67
C LYS A 236 -5.54 -5.03 6.58
N PHE A 237 -5.93 -4.59 5.40
CA PHE A 237 -6.37 -3.23 5.13
C PHE A 237 -7.76 -3.25 4.52
N ASN A 238 -8.59 -2.27 4.92
CA ASN A 238 -9.93 -2.09 4.40
C ASN A 238 -10.06 -0.65 3.87
N VAL A 239 -10.16 -0.50 2.56
CA VAL A 239 -10.11 0.81 1.91
C VAL A 239 -11.47 1.11 1.28
N MET A 240 -12.02 2.28 1.61
CA MET A 240 -13.29 2.75 1.07
C MET A 240 -13.10 3.36 -0.32
N LEU A 241 -13.91 2.93 -1.28
CA LEU A 241 -13.97 3.45 -2.63
C LEU A 241 -15.40 3.86 -3.01
N PRO A 242 -15.57 4.93 -3.82
CA PRO A 242 -16.89 5.42 -4.19
C PRO A 242 -17.69 4.41 -5.03
N GLY A 243 -19.00 4.36 -4.79
CA GLY A 243 -19.92 3.66 -5.68
C GLY A 243 -20.32 4.48 -6.92
N PRO A 244 -20.96 3.87 -7.93
CA PRO A 244 -21.39 4.55 -9.15
C PRO A 244 -22.47 5.61 -8.96
N SER A 245 -23.19 5.60 -7.85
CA SER A 245 -24.28 6.55 -7.56
C SER A 245 -24.40 6.81 -6.05
N GLY A 246 -25.30 7.72 -5.65
CA GLY A 246 -25.51 8.08 -4.25
C GLY A 246 -24.40 9.00 -3.75
N VAL A 247 -23.84 8.71 -2.59
CA VAL A 247 -22.84 9.56 -1.91
C VAL A 247 -21.57 9.78 -2.73
N ASN A 248 -21.17 8.79 -3.53
CA ASN A 248 -20.02 8.90 -4.43
C ASN A 248 -18.75 9.41 -3.69
N ILE A 249 -18.11 10.50 -4.12
CA ILE A 249 -16.83 10.95 -3.54
C ILE A 249 -17.00 11.61 -2.18
N ASP A 250 -18.21 12.06 -1.85
CA ASP A 250 -18.52 12.67 -0.56
C ASP A 250 -18.41 11.68 0.61
N ILE A 251 -18.19 10.38 0.34
CA ILE A 251 -18.00 9.34 1.37
C ILE A 251 -16.86 9.70 2.32
N TYR A 252 -15.80 10.38 1.84
CA TYR A 252 -14.64 10.69 2.66
C TYR A 252 -14.95 11.81 3.65
N LYS A 253 -15.63 12.85 3.18
CA LYS A 253 -16.14 13.95 4.02
C LYS A 253 -17.16 13.43 5.03
N ASN A 254 -18.13 12.67 4.54
CA ASN A 254 -19.20 12.13 5.37
C ASN A 254 -18.66 11.17 6.43
N TYR A 255 -17.78 10.24 6.07
CA TYR A 255 -17.17 9.33 7.04
C TYR A 255 -16.40 10.08 8.12
N ARG A 256 -15.63 11.11 7.74
CA ARG A 256 -14.93 11.94 8.71
C ARG A 256 -15.89 12.66 9.66
N SER A 257 -16.92 13.31 9.14
CA SER A 257 -17.96 13.94 9.96
C SER A 257 -18.70 12.93 10.83
N PHE A 258 -18.88 11.72 10.33
CA PHE A 258 -19.59 10.65 11.00
C PHE A 258 -18.77 10.00 12.12
N VAL A 259 -17.45 9.88 11.97
CA VAL A 259 -16.55 9.39 13.03
C VAL A 259 -16.25 10.50 14.05
N LEU A 260 -15.99 11.73 13.61
CA LEU A 260 -15.68 12.85 14.51
C LEU A 260 -16.92 13.44 15.20
N GLY A 261 -18.09 13.39 14.56
CA GLY A 261 -19.34 13.91 15.14
C GLY A 261 -19.99 12.99 16.18
N ASN A 262 -19.56 11.72 16.25
CA ASN A 262 -20.14 10.69 17.11
C ASN A 262 -19.19 10.26 18.25
N HIS A 263 -18.54 11.22 18.94
CA HIS A 263 -17.67 10.93 20.09
C HIS A 263 -18.32 10.06 21.19
N GLU A 264 -19.66 9.99 21.23
CA GLU A 264 -20.43 9.16 22.19
C GLU A 264 -20.85 7.78 21.65
N LYS A 265 -20.69 7.48 20.36
CA LYS A 265 -21.10 6.19 19.75
C LYS A 265 -19.90 5.52 19.08
N SER A 266 -19.07 4.86 19.88
CA SER A 266 -17.92 4.08 19.41
C SER A 266 -18.26 2.88 18.52
N ASN A 267 -19.53 2.48 18.45
CA ASN A 267 -20.00 1.36 17.64
C ASN A 267 -21.14 1.79 16.74
N VAL A 268 -20.81 2.10 15.48
CA VAL A 268 -21.83 2.27 14.45
C VAL A 268 -22.08 0.92 13.78
N PRO A 269 -23.31 0.38 13.85
CA PRO A 269 -23.64 -0.83 13.13
C PRO A 269 -23.58 -0.56 11.61
N LEU A 270 -22.72 -1.29 10.92
CA LEU A 270 -22.64 -1.27 9.46
C LEU A 270 -23.46 -2.42 8.91
N ALA A 271 -24.36 -2.14 7.97
CA ALA A 271 -24.98 -3.17 7.16
C ALA A 271 -24.13 -3.37 5.90
N MET A 272 -23.62 -4.57 5.67
CA MET A 272 -22.70 -4.87 4.57
C MET A 272 -23.15 -6.09 3.77
N GLU A 273 -22.76 -6.13 2.49
CA GLU A 273 -22.89 -7.31 1.63
C GLU A 273 -21.56 -7.66 1.01
N TYR A 274 -21.18 -8.93 1.10
CA TYR A 274 -19.97 -9.44 0.48
C TYR A 274 -20.25 -9.84 -0.97
N LEU A 275 -19.41 -9.38 -1.90
CA LEU A 275 -19.56 -9.74 -3.31
C LEU A 275 -18.87 -11.09 -3.57
N PRO A 276 -19.55 -12.03 -4.25
CA PRO A 276 -18.96 -13.35 -4.47
C PRO A 276 -17.71 -13.25 -5.37
N GLU A 277 -16.72 -14.11 -5.15
CA GLU A 277 -15.57 -14.17 -6.05
C GLU A 277 -15.99 -14.82 -7.38
N LYS A 278 -16.15 -14.00 -8.43
CA LYS A 278 -16.52 -14.46 -9.78
C LYS A 278 -15.61 -13.82 -10.83
N LYS A 279 -15.52 -14.45 -12.00
CA LYS A 279 -14.85 -13.87 -13.16
C LYS A 279 -15.77 -12.87 -13.87
N TYR A 280 -16.05 -11.73 -13.25
CA TYR A 280 -17.01 -10.74 -13.78
C TYR A 280 -16.61 -10.21 -15.16
N VAL A 281 -15.32 -10.06 -15.43
CA VAL A 281 -14.82 -9.57 -16.71
C VAL A 281 -14.97 -10.60 -17.84
N SER A 282 -14.67 -11.87 -17.59
CA SER A 282 -14.72 -12.89 -18.64
C SER A 282 -16.11 -13.50 -18.81
N ASN A 283 -17.07 -13.16 -17.95
CA ASN A 283 -18.45 -13.62 -18.02
C ASN A 283 -19.33 -12.49 -18.54
N LEU A 284 -19.79 -12.60 -19.79
CA LEU A 284 -20.61 -11.57 -20.44
C LEU A 284 -21.90 -11.26 -19.67
N ASN A 285 -22.49 -12.25 -18.97
CA ASN A 285 -23.68 -12.05 -18.14
C ASN A 285 -23.41 -11.19 -16.89
N LEU A 286 -22.13 -11.00 -16.57
CA LEU A 286 -21.65 -10.23 -15.43
C LEU A 286 -20.88 -8.98 -15.86
N ALA A 287 -20.89 -8.62 -17.15
CA ALA A 287 -20.22 -7.42 -17.66
C ALA A 287 -20.71 -6.13 -16.98
N PHE A 288 -21.97 -6.10 -16.54
CA PHE A 288 -22.56 -5.01 -15.75
C PHE A 288 -22.59 -5.28 -14.25
N GLY A 289 -21.85 -6.29 -13.77
CA GLY A 289 -21.83 -6.71 -12.36
C GLY A 289 -21.60 -5.55 -11.40
N TYR A 290 -20.71 -4.63 -11.74
CA TYR A 290 -20.42 -3.43 -10.94
C TYR A 290 -21.69 -2.63 -10.58
N HIS A 291 -22.49 -2.28 -11.59
CA HIS A 291 -23.74 -1.54 -11.41
C HIS A 291 -24.86 -2.43 -10.86
N TYR A 292 -24.93 -3.68 -11.31
CA TYR A 292 -25.94 -4.64 -10.87
C TYR A 292 -25.87 -4.87 -9.36
N TYR A 293 -24.70 -5.21 -8.82
CA TYR A 293 -24.54 -5.46 -7.38
C TYR A 293 -24.73 -4.20 -6.57
N TRP A 294 -24.20 -3.06 -7.05
CA TRP A 294 -24.47 -1.77 -6.42
C TRP A 294 -25.97 -1.54 -6.28
N GLN A 295 -26.71 -1.50 -7.40
CA GLN A 295 -28.16 -1.25 -7.37
C GLN A 295 -28.93 -2.31 -6.58
N THR A 296 -28.51 -3.58 -6.61
CA THR A 296 -29.20 -4.64 -5.86
C THR A 296 -29.09 -4.43 -4.35
N PHE A 297 -27.92 -4.00 -3.88
CA PHE A 297 -27.64 -3.89 -2.45
C PHE A 297 -27.82 -2.48 -1.88
N THR A 298 -27.90 -1.46 -2.72
CA THR A 298 -28.07 -0.07 -2.30
C THR A 298 -29.46 0.50 -2.58
N LYS A 299 -30.36 -0.27 -3.22
CA LYS A 299 -31.77 0.10 -3.32
C LYS A 299 -32.39 0.07 -1.92
N SER A 300 -32.70 1.27 -1.42
CA SER A 300 -33.58 1.51 -0.29
C SER A 300 -35.03 1.20 -0.67
#